data_AF-A0A7S1AI50-F1
#
_entry.id   AF-A0A7S1AI50-F1
#
_cell.length_a   1.000
_cell.length_b   1.000
_cell.length_c   1.000
_cell.angle_alpha   90.00
_cell.angle_beta   90.00
_cell.angle_gamma   90.00
#
_symmetry.space_group_name_H-M   'P 1'
#
loop_
_entity.id
_entity.type
_entity.pdbx_description
1 polymer ?
#
loop_
_entity_poly.entity_id
_entity_poly.type
_entity_poly.pdbx_seq_one_letter_code
_entity_poly.pdbx_strand_id
1 'polypeptide(L)'
;DLHLTPDVDTHAVVLQALYANGEGALAERLLSETQELLPSPVLFDSVIFGRIAVGDGEGATVQLFDMDAAGFTPHQRYLSRFLRRMGKHHGSGLRVINTLGHGLASTRGNLYHTLIEACGEGSAPME
;
A
#
# COMPACT_ATOMS: atom_id res chain seq x y z
N ASP A 1 2.80 -14.96 35.44
CA ASP A 1 3.30 -14.12 34.33
C ASP A 1 2.59 -14.45 33.04
N LEU A 2 1.65 -13.60 32.60
CA LEU A 2 1.12 -13.68 31.24
C LEU A 2 2.18 -13.06 30.31
N HIS A 3 2.94 -13.91 29.62
CA HIS A 3 3.72 -13.45 28.47
C HIS A 3 2.72 -13.20 27.34
N LEU A 4 2.32 -11.93 27.17
CA LEU A 4 1.54 -11.51 26.01
C LEU A 4 2.51 -11.33 24.84
N THR A 5 2.56 -12.33 23.96
CA THR A 5 3.27 -12.20 22.68
C THR A 5 2.47 -11.25 21.79
N PRO A 6 3.08 -10.21 21.21
CA PRO A 6 2.41 -9.32 20.27
C PRO A 6 1.78 -10.09 19.12
N ASP A 7 0.50 -9.81 18.83
CA ASP A 7 -0.26 -10.42 17.75
C ASP A 7 -0.21 -9.58 16.46
N VAL A 8 -0.92 -10.04 15.43
CA VAL A 8 -1.01 -9.39 14.11
C VAL A 8 -1.46 -7.92 14.22
N ASP A 9 -2.45 -7.64 15.07
CA ASP A 9 -3.00 -6.29 15.23
C ASP A 9 -2.01 -5.37 15.94
N THR A 10 -1.32 -5.89 16.97
CA THR A 10 -0.25 -5.17 17.66
C THR A 10 0.86 -4.75 16.68
N HIS A 11 1.31 -5.67 15.83
CA HIS A 11 2.34 -5.36 14.84
C HIS A 11 1.86 -4.38 13.77
N ALA A 12 0.62 -4.52 13.29
CA ALA A 12 0.03 -3.58 12.34
C ALA A 12 0.01 -2.14 12.87
N VAL A 13 -0.40 -1.95 14.14
CA VAL A 13 -0.42 -0.63 14.77
C VAL A 13 0.99 -0.04 14.87
N VAL A 14 1.98 -0.84 15.29
CA VAL A 14 3.37 -0.37 15.39
C VAL A 14 3.93 -0.01 14.01
N LEU A 15 3.69 -0.83 12.99
CA LEU A 15 4.09 -0.54 11.61
C LEU A 15 3.49 0.78 11.12
N GLN A 16 2.19 1.00 11.34
CA GLN A 16 1.53 2.26 10.96
C GLN A 16 2.18 3.46 11.67
N ALA A 17 2.48 3.34 12.96
CA ALA A 17 3.12 4.40 13.73
C ALA A 17 4.53 4.72 13.22
N LEU A 18 5.34 3.68 12.95
CA LEU A 18 6.70 3.85 12.43
C LEU A 18 6.68 4.56 11.07
N TYR A 19 5.81 4.14 10.14
CA TYR A 19 5.67 4.82 8.85
C TYR A 19 5.17 6.27 8.99
N ALA A 20 4.21 6.53 9.89
CA ALA A 20 3.70 7.87 10.14
C ALA A 20 4.77 8.82 10.68
N ASN A 21 5.75 8.30 11.42
CA ASN A 21 6.89 9.06 11.94
C ASN A 21 8.08 9.14 10.95
N GLY A 22 7.94 8.59 9.75
CA GLY A 22 9.04 8.55 8.77
C GLY A 22 10.12 7.51 9.08
N GLU A 23 9.89 6.63 10.06
CA GLU A 23 10.84 5.60 10.51
C GLU A 23 10.76 4.34 9.65
N GLY A 24 10.75 4.49 8.31
CA GLY A 24 10.57 3.40 7.36
C GLY A 24 11.58 2.26 7.55
N ALA A 25 12.84 2.57 7.85
CA ALA A 25 13.87 1.54 8.10
C ALA A 25 13.56 0.65 9.32
N LEU A 26 12.96 1.22 10.38
CA LEU A 26 12.53 0.44 11.55
C LEU A 26 11.25 -0.35 11.24
N ALA A 27 10.35 0.21 10.44
CA ALA A 27 9.17 -0.51 9.96
C ALA A 27 9.56 -1.75 9.13
N GLU A 28 10.55 -1.63 8.25
CA GLU A 28 11.05 -2.77 7.45
C GLU A 28 11.72 -3.85 8.31
N ARG A 29 12.47 -3.45 9.35
CA ARG A 29 13.03 -4.40 10.32
C ARG A 29 11.92 -5.15 11.04
N LEU A 30 10.91 -4.44 11.55
CA LEU A 30 9.76 -5.06 12.21
C LEU A 30 9.00 -5.99 11.26
N LEU A 31 8.80 -5.58 10.00
CA LEU A 31 8.14 -6.41 8.99
C LEU A 31 8.88 -7.74 8.78
N SER A 32 10.21 -7.73 8.76
CA SER A 32 11.02 -8.95 8.66
C SER A 32 10.86 -9.91 9.85
N GLU A 33 10.54 -9.38 11.04
CA GLU A 33 10.26 -10.17 12.24
C GLU A 33 8.83 -10.74 12.24
N THR A 34 7.93 -10.20 11.41
CA THR A 34 6.53 -10.63 11.30
C THR A 34 6.26 -11.67 10.20
N GLN A 35 7.29 -12.30 9.62
CA GLN A 35 7.12 -13.28 8.54
C GLN A 35 6.19 -14.44 8.91
N GLU A 36 6.22 -14.90 10.17
CA GLU A 36 5.35 -15.97 10.68
C GLU A 36 3.88 -15.55 10.82
N LEU A 37 3.61 -14.25 10.80
CA LEU A 37 2.27 -13.66 10.91
C LEU A 37 1.64 -13.37 9.53
N LEU A 38 2.37 -13.66 8.44
CA LEU A 38 1.89 -13.52 7.08
C LEU A 38 1.34 -14.86 6.53
N PRO A 39 0.35 -14.82 5.63
CA PRO A 39 -0.23 -13.60 5.06
C PRO A 39 -1.38 -13.04 5.93
N SER A 40 -1.39 -11.72 6.13
CA SER A 40 -2.43 -11.00 6.87
C SER A 40 -2.87 -9.73 6.13
N PRO A 41 -4.17 -9.57 5.81
CA PRO A 41 -4.70 -8.37 5.16
C PRO A 41 -4.42 -7.08 5.94
N VAL A 42 -4.45 -7.15 7.27
CA VAL A 42 -4.23 -5.99 8.14
C VAL A 42 -2.76 -5.56 8.10
N LEU A 43 -1.82 -6.52 8.05
CA LEU A 43 -0.40 -6.22 7.85
C LEU A 43 -0.14 -5.67 6.45
N PHE A 44 -0.73 -6.26 5.41
CA PHE A 44 -0.62 -5.74 4.05
C PHE A 44 -1.11 -4.29 3.94
N ASP A 45 -2.30 -3.96 4.47
CA ASP A 45 -2.83 -2.59 4.41
C ASP A 45 -1.89 -1.59 5.11
N SER A 46 -1.40 -1.98 6.29
CA SER A 46 -0.50 -1.16 7.10
C SER A 46 0.81 -0.86 6.38
N VAL A 47 1.44 -1.88 5.77
CA VAL A 47 2.70 -1.73 5.03
C VAL A 47 2.49 -0.96 3.73
N ILE A 48 1.47 -1.30 2.94
CA ILE A 48 1.20 -0.66 1.65
C ILE A 48 1.00 0.85 1.83
N PHE A 49 0.10 1.26 2.73
CA PHE A 49 -0.20 2.67 2.91
C PHE A 49 0.83 3.42 3.74
N GLY A 50 1.61 2.71 4.55
CA GLY A 50 2.77 3.23 5.26
C GLY A 50 3.93 3.55 4.31
N ARG A 51 4.30 2.62 3.42
CA ARG A 51 5.32 2.84 2.38
C ARG A 51 4.99 4.03 1.50
N ILE A 52 3.73 4.18 1.07
CA ILE A 52 3.28 5.37 0.32
C ILE A 52 3.47 6.66 1.14
N ALA A 53 3.22 6.63 2.45
CA ALA A 53 3.37 7.82 3.31
C ALA A 53 4.82 8.30 3.40
N VAL A 54 5.78 7.38 3.34
CA VAL A 54 7.22 7.71 3.36
C VAL A 54 7.82 7.89 1.96
N GLY A 55 6.98 7.92 0.91
CA GLY A 55 7.42 8.13 -0.48
C GLY A 55 8.00 6.89 -1.17
N ASP A 56 7.80 5.70 -0.62
CA ASP A 56 8.18 4.43 -1.25
C ASP A 56 7.00 3.83 -2.04
N GLY A 57 6.69 4.46 -3.18
CA GLY A 57 5.66 3.95 -4.07
C GLY A 57 6.02 2.61 -4.74
N GLU A 58 7.32 2.32 -4.91
CA GLU A 58 7.76 1.06 -5.51
C GLU A 58 7.49 -0.11 -4.57
N GLY A 59 7.97 -0.02 -3.32
CA GLY A 59 7.74 -1.04 -2.31
C GLY A 59 6.26 -1.20 -1.96
N ALA A 60 5.46 -0.13 -2.04
CA ALA A 60 4.01 -0.22 -1.90
C ALA A 60 3.36 -1.04 -3.03
N THR A 61 3.82 -0.87 -4.27
CA THR A 61 3.35 -1.66 -5.42
C THR A 61 3.75 -3.13 -5.31
N VAL A 62 4.99 -3.42 -4.91
CA VAL A 62 5.44 -4.81 -4.66
C VAL A 62 4.56 -5.47 -3.60
N GLN A 63 4.32 -4.79 -2.48
CA GLN A 63 3.50 -5.33 -1.40
C GLN A 63 2.04 -5.58 -1.81
N LEU A 64 1.50 -4.74 -2.72
CA LEU A 64 0.16 -4.94 -3.28
C LEU A 64 0.09 -6.19 -4.17
N PHE A 65 1.16 -6.49 -4.92
CA PHE A 65 1.25 -7.73 -5.70
C PHE A 65 1.42 -8.95 -4.81
N ASP A 66 2.20 -8.85 -3.73
CA ASP A 66 2.32 -9.92 -2.74
C ASP A 66 0.97 -10.22 -2.06
N MET A 67 0.17 -9.17 -1.77
CA MET A 67 -1.18 -9.32 -1.25
C MET A 67 -2.09 -10.10 -2.21
N ASP A 68 -2.07 -9.77 -3.50
CA ASP A 68 -2.84 -10.49 -4.53
C ASP A 68 -2.35 -11.95 -4.68
N ALA A 69 -1.03 -12.16 -4.74
CA ALA A 69 -0.42 -13.49 -4.83
C ALA A 69 -0.71 -14.37 -3.62
N ALA A 70 -0.90 -13.78 -2.44
CA ALA A 70 -1.32 -14.45 -1.22
C ALA A 70 -2.84 -14.77 -1.18
N GLY A 71 -3.59 -14.47 -2.25
CA GLY A 71 -5.02 -14.76 -2.39
C GLY A 71 -5.94 -13.64 -1.88
N PHE A 72 -5.38 -12.49 -1.50
CA PHE A 72 -6.15 -11.32 -1.05
C PHE A 72 -6.32 -10.32 -2.19
N THR A 73 -7.02 -10.73 -3.26
CA THR A 73 -7.18 -9.89 -4.45
C THR A 73 -7.82 -8.53 -4.14
N PRO A 74 -7.13 -7.41 -4.40
CA PRO A 74 -7.65 -6.08 -4.12
C PRO A 74 -8.89 -5.76 -4.98
N HIS A 75 -10.00 -5.41 -4.33
CA HIS A 75 -11.19 -4.97 -5.04
C HIS A 75 -11.00 -3.57 -5.64
N GLN A 76 -11.81 -3.19 -6.65
CA GLN A 76 -11.70 -1.92 -7.36
C GLN A 76 -11.60 -0.69 -6.45
N ARG A 77 -12.41 -0.60 -5.39
CA ARG A 77 -12.35 0.51 -4.42
C ARG A 77 -11.00 0.62 -3.70
N TYR A 78 -10.32 -0.51 -3.45
CA TYR A 78 -9.01 -0.55 -2.82
C TYR A 78 -7.96 -0.01 -3.78
N LEU A 79 -7.98 -0.49 -5.03
CA LEU A 79 -7.11 0.00 -6.10
C LEU A 79 -7.29 1.51 -6.33
N SER A 80 -8.53 2.02 -6.33
CA SER A 80 -8.77 3.47 -6.41
C SER A 80 -8.17 4.23 -5.22
N ARG A 81 -8.31 3.73 -3.98
CA ARG A 81 -7.68 4.34 -2.78
C ARG A 81 -6.16 4.35 -2.89
N PHE A 82 -5.57 3.25 -3.35
CA PHE A 82 -4.14 3.13 -3.62
C PHE A 82 -3.68 4.16 -4.66
N LEU A 83 -4.30 4.18 -5.84
CA LEU A 83 -3.91 5.05 -6.95
C LEU A 83 -4.03 6.55 -6.65
N ARG A 84 -5.02 6.96 -5.85
CA ARG A 84 -5.13 8.36 -5.37
C ARG A 84 -3.88 8.85 -4.65
N ARG A 85 -3.14 7.94 -4.01
CA ARG A 85 -1.91 8.28 -3.29
C ARG A 85 -0.64 8.04 -4.10
N MET A 86 -0.77 7.54 -5.33
CA MET A 86 0.36 7.20 -6.20
C MET A 86 0.67 8.26 -7.26
N GLY A 87 0.11 9.47 -7.18
CA GLY A 87 0.35 10.53 -8.17
C GLY A 87 1.85 10.83 -8.39
N LYS A 88 2.62 10.97 -7.29
CA LYS A 88 4.09 11.15 -7.34
C LYS A 88 4.85 9.89 -7.83
N HIS A 89 4.18 8.74 -7.84
CA HIS A 89 4.71 7.42 -8.21
C HIS A 89 3.90 6.81 -9.38
N HIS A 90 3.48 7.66 -10.32
CA HIS A 90 2.54 7.27 -11.37
C HIS A 90 3.02 6.11 -12.24
N GLY A 91 4.33 5.95 -12.46
CA GLY A 91 4.88 4.76 -13.13
C GLY A 91 4.53 3.45 -12.41
N SER A 92 4.62 3.44 -11.08
CA SER A 92 4.22 2.30 -10.25
C SER A 92 2.70 2.13 -10.22
N GLY A 93 1.95 3.24 -10.18
CA GLY A 93 0.50 3.23 -10.34
C GLY A 93 0.03 2.61 -11.68
N LEU A 94 0.68 2.94 -12.79
CA LEU A 94 0.39 2.38 -14.11
C LEU A 94 0.63 0.86 -14.15
N ARG A 95 1.70 0.37 -13.52
CA ARG A 95 1.95 -1.07 -13.40
C ARG A 95 0.83 -1.78 -12.65
N VAL A 96 0.31 -1.18 -11.58
CA VAL A 96 -0.85 -1.72 -10.85
C VAL A 96 -2.09 -1.78 -11.74
N ILE A 97 -2.40 -0.73 -12.51
CA ILE A 97 -3.54 -0.74 -13.44
C ILE A 97 -3.41 -1.84 -14.50
N ASN A 98 -2.21 -2.03 -15.05
CA ASN A 98 -1.96 -3.04 -16.08
C ASN A 98 -2.02 -4.47 -15.54
N THR A 99 -1.68 -4.68 -14.26
CA THR A 99 -1.57 -6.01 -13.65
C THR A 99 -2.83 -6.42 -12.89
N LEU A 100 -3.49 -5.48 -12.20
CA LEU A 100 -4.64 -5.76 -11.33
C LEU A 100 -5.92 -5.07 -11.82
N GLY A 101 -5.84 -4.20 -12.83
CA GLY A 101 -7.01 -3.55 -13.43
C GLY A 101 -7.79 -4.43 -14.41
N HIS A 102 -7.66 -5.75 -14.30
CA HIS A 102 -8.40 -6.71 -15.12
C HIS A 102 -9.89 -6.73 -14.69
N GLY A 103 -10.79 -6.55 -15.65
CA GLY A 103 -12.22 -6.34 -15.42
C GLY A 103 -12.89 -5.70 -16.65
N LEU A 104 -14.11 -5.21 -16.49
CA LEU A 104 -14.80 -4.44 -17.54
C LEU A 104 -13.94 -3.23 -17.98
N ALA A 105 -13.97 -2.88 -19.26
CA ALA A 105 -13.19 -1.76 -19.79
C ALA A 105 -13.45 -0.44 -19.03
N SER A 106 -14.67 -0.24 -18.53
CA SER A 106 -15.07 0.89 -17.69
C SER A 106 -14.31 0.94 -16.36
N THR A 107 -14.06 -0.20 -15.72
CA THR A 107 -13.31 -0.28 -14.46
C THR A 107 -11.89 0.22 -14.63
N ARG A 108 -11.22 -0.19 -15.73
CA ARG A 108 -9.85 0.25 -16.01
C ARG A 108 -9.77 1.74 -16.35
N GLY A 109 -10.74 2.24 -17.11
CA GLY A 109 -10.88 3.68 -17.39
C GLY A 109 -10.98 4.51 -16.11
N ASN A 110 -11.77 4.07 -15.13
CA ASN A 110 -11.90 4.74 -13.84
C ASN A 110 -10.59 4.75 -13.03
N LEU A 111 -9.82 3.67 -13.08
CA LEU A 111 -8.51 3.60 -12.42
C LEU A 111 -7.48 4.53 -13.08
N TYR A 112 -7.46 4.60 -14.42
CA TYR A 112 -6.63 5.59 -15.14
C TYR A 112 -7.02 7.02 -14.78
N HIS A 113 -8.31 7.34 -14.78
CA HIS A 113 -8.80 8.66 -14.39
C HIS A 113 -8.34 9.04 -12.98
N THR A 114 -8.51 8.11 -12.03
CA THR A 114 -8.10 8.31 -10.63
C THR A 114 -6.60 8.62 -10.51
N LEU A 115 -5.75 7.92 -11.28
CA LEU A 115 -4.31 8.15 -11.26
C LEU A 115 -3.95 9.49 -11.91
N ILE A 116 -4.59 9.85 -13.02
CA ILE A 116 -4.37 11.13 -13.72
C ILE A 116 -4.73 12.31 -12.80
N GLU A 117 -5.86 12.25 -12.10
CA GLU A 117 -6.25 13.26 -11.10
C GLU A 117 -5.17 13.39 -10.02
N ALA A 118 -4.71 12.27 -9.46
CA ALA A 118 -3.66 12.26 -8.43
C ALA A 118 -2.33 12.85 -8.92
N CYS A 119 -1.97 12.68 -10.20
CA CYS A 119 -0.80 13.32 -10.78
C CYS A 119 -0.93 14.85 -10.80
N GLY A 120 -2.13 15.36 -11.11
CA GLY A 120 -2.41 16.79 -11.16
C GLY A 120 -2.37 17.45 -9.78
N GLU A 121 -2.93 16.80 -8.76
CA GLU A 121 -2.94 17.30 -7.38
C GLU A 121 -1.52 17.37 -6.75
N GLY A 122 -0.60 16.51 -7.20
CA GLY A 122 0.79 16.52 -6.75
C GLY A 122 1.65 17.67 -7.32
N SER A 123 1.10 18.49 -8.22
CA SER A 123 1.81 19.55 -8.95
C SER A 123 1.47 20.98 -8.51
N ALA A 124 0.52 21.17 -7.58
CA ALA A 124 0.27 22.48 -7.01
C ALA A 124 1.39 22.85 -6.03
N PRO A 125 2.10 24.00 -6.22
CA PRO A 125 3.02 24.49 -5.22
C PRO A 125 2.22 24.84 -3.96
N MET A 126 2.75 24.42 -2.82
CA MET A 126 2.25 24.81 -1.51
C MET A 126 2.61 26.30 -1.33
N GLU A 127 1.61 27.18 -1.48
CA GLU A 127 1.72 28.61 -1.10
C GLU A 127 1.90 28.78 0.41
#